data_AF-A0A9W5LLP3-F1
#
_entry.id   AF-A0A9W5LLP3-F1
#
_cell.length_a   1.000
_cell.length_b   1.000
_cell.length_c   1.000
_cell.angle_alpha   90.00
_cell.angle_beta   90.00
_cell.angle_gamma   90.00
#
_symmetry.space_group_name_H-M   'P 1'
#
loop_
_entity.id
_entity.type
_entity.pdbx_description
1 polymer ?
#
loop_
_entity_poly.entity_id
_entity_poly.type
_entity_poly.pdbx_seq_one_letter_code
_entity_poly.pdbx_strand_id
1 'polypeptide(L)'
;MNHSFFQPEKQYGEDLPIFDQEWEAIAFYYDYRQSQIEELNELCQFYNISLTYTRESLEELENLYFQSIQELLLADWNLPIEEFEKMISVYLIDCVIAHHEDAEWIVKPYPYTDGAYTMGFRRHRKSWHTMNCCDRLYLRQKESQPLLSLFDSLVRS
;
A
#
# COMPACT_ATOMS: atom_id res chain seq x y z
N MET A 1 -7.82 -40.13 3.65
CA MET A 1 -7.10 -39.15 2.80
C MET A 1 -7.65 -37.78 3.17
N ASN A 2 -6.88 -37.00 3.94
CA ASN A 2 -7.29 -35.66 4.35
C ASN A 2 -7.07 -34.73 3.15
N HIS A 3 -8.16 -34.33 2.49
CA HIS A 3 -8.13 -33.15 1.65
C HIS A 3 -7.90 -31.96 2.58
N SER A 4 -6.65 -31.51 2.69
CA SER A 4 -6.35 -30.18 3.19
C SER A 4 -7.04 -29.21 2.24
N PHE A 5 -8.18 -28.66 2.67
CA PHE A 5 -8.80 -27.55 1.98
C PHE A 5 -7.82 -26.39 2.07
N PHE A 6 -7.38 -25.87 0.93
CA PHE A 6 -6.65 -24.62 0.85
C PHE A 6 -7.49 -23.54 1.56
N GLN A 7 -6.97 -22.99 2.66
CA GLN A 7 -7.61 -21.93 3.44
C GLN A 7 -6.78 -20.65 3.24
N PRO A 8 -6.98 -19.93 2.12
CA PRO A 8 -6.19 -18.75 1.79
C PRO A 8 -6.25 -17.67 2.88
N GLU A 9 -7.35 -17.60 3.63
CA GLU A 9 -7.49 -16.70 4.77
C GLU A 9 -6.51 -17.06 5.90
N LYS A 10 -6.31 -18.35 6.19
CA LYS A 10 -5.32 -18.75 7.19
C LYS A 10 -3.90 -18.50 6.73
N GLN A 11 -3.61 -18.78 5.46
CA GLN A 11 -2.28 -18.54 4.91
C GLN A 11 -1.92 -17.04 4.91
N TYR A 12 -2.86 -16.17 4.53
CA TYR A 12 -2.65 -14.73 4.67
C TYR A 12 -2.40 -14.33 6.13
N GLY A 13 -3.12 -14.94 7.07
CA GLY A 13 -2.93 -14.72 8.50
C GLY A 13 -1.56 -15.16 9.04
N GLU A 14 -0.86 -16.08 8.39
CA GLU A 14 0.50 -16.51 8.76
C GLU A 14 1.57 -15.44 8.43
N ASP A 15 1.31 -14.61 7.42
CA ASP A 15 2.20 -13.52 7.01
C ASP A 15 1.96 -12.22 7.82
N LEU A 16 0.91 -12.19 8.64
CA LEU A 16 0.59 -11.02 9.45
C LEU A 16 1.43 -10.95 10.74
N PRO A 17 1.84 -9.74 11.14
CA PRO A 17 2.48 -9.56 12.43
C PRO A 17 1.50 -9.86 13.58
N ILE A 18 2.01 -10.55 14.59
CA ILE A 18 1.28 -10.94 15.80
C ILE A 18 1.69 -10.02 16.94
N PHE A 19 0.70 -9.57 17.72
CA PHE A 19 0.88 -8.69 18.86
C PHE A 19 0.06 -9.17 20.05
N ASP A 20 0.54 -8.87 21.27
CA ASP A 20 -0.19 -9.19 22.49
C ASP A 20 -1.29 -8.15 22.76
N GLN A 21 -1.08 -6.91 22.31
CA GLN A 21 -2.00 -5.79 22.55
C GLN A 21 -2.26 -4.98 21.29
N GLU A 22 -3.48 -4.45 21.15
CA GLU A 22 -3.88 -3.64 19.99
C GLU A 22 -3.03 -2.37 19.82
N TRP A 23 -2.61 -1.74 20.91
CA TRP A 23 -1.79 -0.52 20.85
C TRP A 23 -0.39 -0.79 20.26
N GLU A 24 0.15 -2.00 20.43
CA GLU A 24 1.43 -2.41 19.82
C GLU A 24 1.29 -2.50 18.31
N ALA A 25 0.19 -3.11 17.83
CA ALA A 25 -0.12 -3.18 16.41
C ALA A 25 -0.31 -1.79 15.80
N ILE A 26 -1.01 -0.89 16.51
CA ILE A 26 -1.21 0.49 16.07
C ILE A 26 0.14 1.22 15.94
N ALA A 27 1.02 1.11 16.95
CA ALA A 27 2.35 1.72 16.91
C ALA A 27 3.19 1.15 15.77
N PHE A 28 3.23 -0.18 15.62
CA PHE A 28 3.95 -0.85 14.53
C PHE A 28 3.50 -0.36 13.15
N TYR A 29 2.19 -0.32 12.89
CA TYR A 29 1.69 0.11 11.59
C TYR A 29 1.80 1.61 11.35
N TYR A 30 1.82 2.42 12.42
CA TYR A 30 2.16 3.82 12.31
C TYR A 30 3.61 4.00 11.85
N ASP A 31 4.56 3.34 12.53
CA ASP A 31 5.99 3.41 12.22
C ASP A 31 6.28 2.85 10.82
N TYR A 32 5.65 1.72 10.46
CA TYR A 32 5.73 1.16 9.10
C TYR A 32 5.31 2.18 8.04
N ARG A 33 4.15 2.86 8.20
CA ARG A 33 3.72 3.84 7.20
C ARG A 33 4.67 5.03 7.11
N GLN A 34 5.20 5.51 8.24
CA GLN A 34 6.19 6.59 8.22
C GLN A 34 7.43 6.17 7.43
N SER A 35 7.99 4.99 7.71
CA SER A 35 9.19 4.52 7.01
C SER A 35 8.96 4.35 5.50
N GLN A 36 7.81 3.80 5.10
CA GLN A 36 7.45 3.65 3.67
C GLN A 36 7.37 5.01 2.96
N ILE A 37 6.81 6.03 3.60
CA ILE A 37 6.69 7.38 3.05
C ILE A 37 8.05 8.09 3.04
N GLU A 38 8.88 7.91 4.07
CA GLU A 38 10.24 8.47 4.13
C GLU A 38 11.11 7.91 3.00
N GLU A 39 11.16 6.59 2.84
CA GLU A 39 11.92 5.93 1.77
C GLU A 39 11.43 6.35 0.37
N LEU A 40 10.12 6.43 0.17
CA LEU A 40 9.54 6.90 -1.09
C LEU A 40 9.89 8.36 -1.37
N ASN A 41 9.86 9.22 -0.35
CA ASN A 41 10.23 10.63 -0.50
C ASN A 41 11.70 10.78 -0.88
N GLU A 42 12.60 10.05 -0.22
CA GLU A 42 14.03 10.06 -0.57
C GLU A 42 14.24 9.67 -2.03
N LEU A 43 13.59 8.58 -2.48
CA LEU A 43 13.64 8.15 -3.87
C LEU A 43 13.12 9.23 -4.83
N CYS A 44 11.92 9.76 -4.58
CA CYS A 44 11.29 10.77 -5.43
C CYS A 44 12.10 12.08 -5.52
N GLN A 45 12.77 12.48 -4.43
CA GLN A 45 13.60 13.68 -4.41
C GLN A 45 14.76 13.59 -5.42
N PHE A 46 15.38 12.42 -5.62
CA PHE A 46 16.41 12.25 -6.65
C PHE A 46 15.89 12.50 -8.07
N TYR A 47 14.60 12.28 -8.30
CA TYR A 47 13.92 12.50 -9.58
C TYR A 47 13.20 13.85 -9.67
N ASN A 48 13.38 14.74 -8.68
CA ASN A 48 12.68 16.03 -8.55
C ASN A 48 11.15 15.91 -8.49
N ILE A 49 10.64 14.77 -8.00
CA ILE A 49 9.21 14.55 -7.79
C ILE A 49 8.88 14.95 -6.36
N SER A 50 7.83 15.76 -6.18
CA SER A 50 7.35 16.18 -4.86
C SER A 50 6.06 15.45 -4.52
N LEU A 51 6.06 14.69 -3.43
CA LEU A 51 4.89 14.00 -2.93
C LEU A 51 3.96 14.97 -2.19
N THR A 52 3.00 15.56 -2.90
CA THR A 52 2.10 16.61 -2.39
C THR A 52 0.72 16.09 -1.96
N TYR A 53 0.53 14.77 -1.94
CA TYR A 53 -0.74 14.09 -1.68
C TYR A 53 -1.87 14.46 -2.68
N THR A 54 -1.50 14.89 -3.88
CA THR A 54 -2.45 15.25 -4.95
C THR A 54 -2.44 14.23 -6.08
N ARG A 55 -3.49 14.27 -6.92
CA ARG A 55 -3.58 13.45 -8.13
C ARG A 55 -2.39 13.67 -9.06
N GLU A 56 -1.89 14.89 -9.18
CA GLU A 56 -0.74 15.24 -10.02
C GLU A 56 0.54 14.57 -9.54
N SER A 57 0.82 14.59 -8.23
CA SER A 57 1.98 13.87 -7.68
C SER A 57 1.91 12.35 -7.87
N LEU A 58 0.70 11.78 -7.89
CA LEU A 58 0.49 10.36 -8.23
C LEU A 58 0.77 10.08 -9.71
N GLU A 59 0.46 11.01 -10.60
CA GLU A 59 0.78 10.88 -12.03
C GLU A 59 2.29 10.88 -12.27
N GLU A 60 3.02 11.78 -11.60
CA GLU A 60 4.49 11.81 -11.65
C GLU A 60 5.08 10.51 -11.09
N LEU A 61 4.58 10.04 -9.96
CA LEU A 61 5.00 8.78 -9.33
C LEU A 61 4.71 7.55 -10.21
N GLU A 62 3.55 7.49 -10.87
CA GLU A 62 3.21 6.43 -11.81
C GLU A 62 4.18 6.40 -13.00
N ASN A 63 4.54 7.58 -13.51
CA ASN A 63 5.53 7.69 -14.58
C ASN A 63 6.90 7.17 -14.15
N LEU A 64 7.37 7.54 -12.95
CA LEU A 64 8.61 7.02 -12.37
C LEU A 64 8.54 5.50 -12.19
N TYR A 65 7.41 4.97 -11.69
CA TYR A 65 7.21 3.53 -11.51
C TYR A 65 7.42 2.76 -12.81
N PHE A 66 6.73 3.13 -13.89
CA PHE A 66 6.89 2.43 -15.17
C PHE A 66 8.25 2.71 -15.83
N GLN A 67 8.82 3.90 -15.66
CA GLN A 67 10.18 4.19 -16.13
C GLN A 67 11.20 3.28 -15.43
N SER A 68 11.06 3.07 -14.11
CA SER A 68 11.96 2.22 -13.33
C SER A 68 12.03 0.77 -13.84
N ILE A 69 10.92 0.27 -14.37
CA ILE A 69 10.83 -1.06 -14.98
C ILE A 69 11.49 -1.06 -16.36
N GLN A 70 11.17 -0.07 -17.20
CA GLN A 70 11.67 0.03 -18.57
C GLN A 70 13.20 0.23 -18.62
N GLU A 71 13.72 1.01 -17.68
CA GLU A 71 15.14 1.38 -17.60
C GLU A 71 15.92 0.50 -16.60
N LEU A 72 15.28 -0.52 -16.00
CA LEU A 72 15.87 -1.44 -15.01
C LEU A 72 16.43 -0.76 -13.75
N LEU A 73 15.91 0.41 -13.40
CA LEU A 73 16.40 1.23 -12.28
C LEU A 73 16.20 0.57 -10.91
N LEU A 74 15.20 -0.31 -10.78
CA LEU A 74 14.93 -1.04 -9.54
C LEU A 74 16.15 -1.86 -9.07
N ALA A 75 16.93 -2.40 -10.01
CA ALA A 75 18.17 -3.12 -9.71
C ALA A 75 19.25 -2.17 -9.17
N ASP A 76 19.37 -0.98 -9.76
CA ASP A 76 20.33 0.04 -9.34
C ASP A 76 20.02 0.60 -7.94
N TRP A 77 18.73 0.68 -7.60
CA TRP A 77 18.27 1.09 -6.27
C TRP A 77 18.32 -0.05 -5.23
N ASN A 78 18.64 -1.28 -5.65
CA ASN A 78 18.52 -2.49 -4.82
C ASN A 78 17.12 -2.60 -4.16
N LEU A 79 16.07 -2.26 -4.92
CA LEU A 79 14.69 -2.17 -4.46
C LEU A 79 13.83 -3.22 -5.16
N PRO A 80 13.32 -4.25 -4.46
CA PRO A 80 12.35 -5.18 -5.02
C PRO A 80 11.08 -4.46 -5.47
N ILE A 81 10.48 -4.90 -6.58
CA ILE A 81 9.29 -4.25 -7.13
C ILE A 81 8.12 -4.29 -6.15
N GLU A 82 8.00 -5.36 -5.37
CA GLU A 82 6.96 -5.52 -4.36
C GLU A 82 7.11 -4.51 -3.22
N GLU A 83 8.34 -4.16 -2.83
CA GLU A 83 8.58 -3.12 -1.83
C GLU A 83 8.25 -1.74 -2.39
N PHE A 84 8.60 -1.47 -3.64
CA PHE A 84 8.20 -0.21 -4.28
C PHE A 84 6.67 -0.08 -4.38
N GLU A 85 5.96 -1.16 -4.74
CA GLU A 85 4.49 -1.18 -4.78
C GLU A 85 3.85 -0.99 -3.40
N LYS A 86 4.47 -1.47 -2.32
CA LYS A 86 4.03 -1.21 -0.94
C LYS A 86 4.17 0.27 -0.59
N MET A 87 5.32 0.89 -0.90
CA MET A 87 5.54 2.32 -0.70
C MET A 87 4.47 3.16 -1.44
N ILE A 88 4.27 2.85 -2.73
CA ILE A 88 3.25 3.51 -3.56
C ILE A 88 1.85 3.28 -2.99
N SER A 89 1.55 2.07 -2.48
CA SER A 89 0.25 1.77 -1.87
C SER A 89 -0.03 2.62 -0.63
N VAL A 90 0.95 2.79 0.25
CA VAL A 90 0.79 3.66 1.44
C VAL A 90 0.53 5.09 1.00
N TYR A 91 1.33 5.62 0.07
CA TYR A 91 1.16 6.98 -0.44
C TYR A 91 -0.18 7.19 -1.14
N LEU A 92 -0.63 6.24 -1.96
CA LEU A 92 -1.93 6.28 -2.61
C LEU A 92 -3.07 6.40 -1.60
N ILE A 93 -3.03 5.61 -0.52
CA ILE A 93 -4.07 5.64 0.51
C ILE A 93 -4.00 6.96 1.29
N ASP A 94 -2.80 7.49 1.57
CA ASP A 94 -2.66 8.83 2.16
C ASP A 94 -3.27 9.92 1.26
N CYS A 95 -3.07 9.85 -0.07
CA CYS A 95 -3.74 10.73 -1.02
C CYS A 95 -5.27 10.61 -0.92
N VAL A 96 -5.82 9.39 -0.88
CA VAL A 96 -7.28 9.17 -0.75
C VAL A 96 -7.81 9.75 0.55
N ILE A 97 -7.11 9.55 1.66
CA ILE A 97 -7.49 10.08 2.98
C ILE A 97 -7.43 11.61 2.98
N ALA A 98 -6.42 12.22 2.36
CA ALA A 98 -6.33 13.68 2.24
C ALA A 98 -7.52 14.29 1.47
N HIS A 99 -8.20 13.53 0.62
CA HIS A 99 -9.39 13.97 -0.13
C HIS A 99 -10.72 13.81 0.64
N HIS A 100 -10.71 13.13 1.79
CA HIS A 100 -11.92 12.82 2.55
C HIS A 100 -11.70 13.03 4.04
N GLU A 101 -12.37 14.03 4.62
CA GLU A 101 -12.31 14.31 6.07
C GLU A 101 -12.77 13.14 6.95
N ASP A 102 -13.58 12.23 6.40
CA ASP A 102 -14.12 11.07 7.09
C ASP A 102 -13.32 9.77 6.87
N ALA A 103 -12.22 9.84 6.12
CA ALA A 103 -11.36 8.70 5.85
C ALA A 103 -10.18 8.65 6.82
N GLU A 104 -9.77 7.44 7.20
CA GLU A 104 -8.66 7.25 8.12
C GLU A 104 -8.00 5.88 7.94
N TRP A 105 -6.75 5.79 8.35
CA TRP A 105 -6.09 4.50 8.56
C TRP A 105 -6.67 3.78 9.76
N ILE A 106 -6.81 2.48 9.65
CA ILE A 106 -7.29 1.60 10.71
C ILE A 106 -6.37 0.40 10.86
N VAL A 107 -6.25 -0.06 12.10
CA VAL A 107 -5.63 -1.32 12.46
C VAL A 107 -6.68 -2.16 13.17
N LYS A 108 -6.82 -3.44 12.80
CA LYS A 108 -7.82 -4.33 13.40
C LYS A 108 -7.29 -5.76 13.55
N PRO A 109 -7.76 -6.50 14.57
CA PRO A 109 -7.50 -7.92 14.68
C PRO A 109 -7.92 -8.68 13.42
N TYR A 110 -7.09 -9.62 12.99
CA TYR A 110 -7.42 -10.54 11.91
C TYR A 110 -8.28 -11.69 12.45
N PRO A 111 -9.47 -11.95 11.88
CA PRO A 111 -10.44 -12.84 12.52
C PRO A 111 -10.07 -14.33 12.47
N TYR A 112 -9.05 -14.73 11.71
CA TYR A 112 -8.71 -16.15 11.50
C TYR A 112 -7.42 -16.60 12.18
N THR A 113 -6.63 -15.68 12.74
CA THR A 113 -5.35 -15.97 13.41
C THR A 113 -5.27 -15.15 14.68
N ASP A 114 -5.19 -15.84 15.83
CA ASP A 114 -5.14 -15.18 17.14
C ASP A 114 -3.91 -14.28 17.28
N GLY A 115 -4.12 -13.06 17.76
CA GLY A 115 -3.07 -12.05 17.94
C GLY A 115 -2.58 -11.41 16.64
N ALA A 116 -2.98 -11.89 15.46
CA ALA A 116 -2.63 -11.24 14.20
C ALA A 116 -3.44 -9.95 13.99
N TYR A 117 -2.79 -8.92 13.48
CA TYR A 117 -3.45 -7.65 13.13
C TYR A 117 -3.26 -7.33 11.66
N THR A 118 -4.20 -6.57 11.10
CA THR A 118 -4.14 -6.05 9.73
C THR A 118 -4.26 -4.54 9.73
N MET A 119 -3.60 -3.92 8.77
CA MET A 119 -3.80 -2.52 8.42
C MET A 119 -4.77 -2.39 7.25
N GLY A 120 -5.46 -1.26 7.21
CA GLY A 120 -6.33 -0.88 6.12
C GLY A 120 -6.73 0.58 6.24
N PHE A 121 -7.63 1.02 5.38
CA PHE A 121 -8.27 2.31 5.54
C PHE A 121 -9.78 2.16 5.61
N ARG A 122 -10.41 3.10 6.30
CA ARG A 122 -11.85 3.19 6.48
C ARG A 122 -12.34 4.47 5.84
N ARG A 123 -13.53 4.40 5.24
CA ARG A 123 -14.34 5.56 4.83
C ARG A 123 -15.79 5.26 5.17
N HIS A 124 -16.46 6.18 5.86
CA HIS A 124 -17.80 5.95 6.43
C HIS A 124 -17.87 4.62 7.22
N ARG A 125 -18.62 3.63 6.69
CA ARG A 125 -18.87 2.31 7.30
C ARG A 125 -18.12 1.17 6.59
N LYS A 126 -17.36 1.48 5.55
CA LYS A 126 -16.60 0.50 4.78
C LYS A 126 -15.14 0.53 5.20
N SER A 127 -14.54 -0.64 5.31
CA SER A 127 -13.12 -0.80 5.57
C SER A 127 -12.51 -1.72 4.53
N TRP A 128 -11.36 -1.33 4.00
CA TRP A 128 -10.56 -2.10 3.06
C TRP A 128 -9.23 -2.41 3.73
N HIS A 129 -8.93 -3.71 3.89
CA HIS A 129 -7.72 -4.19 4.54
C HIS A 129 -6.76 -4.72 3.48
N THR A 130 -5.56 -4.13 3.42
CA THR A 130 -4.48 -4.56 2.52
C THR A 130 -3.16 -3.90 2.95
N MET A 131 -2.07 -4.63 2.75
CA MET A 131 -0.70 -4.11 2.88
C MET A 131 -0.15 -3.56 1.55
N ASN A 132 -0.76 -3.95 0.42
CA ASN A 132 -0.36 -3.54 -0.92
C ASN A 132 -1.61 -3.54 -1.83
N CYS A 133 -2.14 -2.36 -2.14
CA CYS A 133 -3.25 -2.21 -3.10
C CYS A 133 -2.77 -2.04 -4.55
N CYS A 134 -1.46 -1.88 -4.72
CA CYS A 134 -0.77 -1.81 -6.00
C CYS A 134 -0.13 -3.16 -6.39
N ASP A 135 -0.56 -4.29 -5.79
CA ASP A 135 0.01 -5.61 -6.07
C ASP A 135 -0.02 -5.92 -7.58
N ARG A 136 1.18 -6.17 -8.12
CA ARG A 136 1.41 -6.49 -9.53
C ARG A 136 0.95 -5.38 -10.47
N LEU A 137 1.16 -4.13 -10.08
CA LEU A 137 0.90 -2.95 -10.91
C LEU A 137 1.66 -3.05 -12.25
N TYR A 138 2.83 -3.68 -12.25
CA TYR A 138 3.65 -3.92 -13.45
C TYR A 138 2.98 -4.78 -14.52
N LEU A 139 1.96 -5.57 -14.17
CA LEU A 139 1.17 -6.35 -15.14
C LEU A 139 0.14 -5.50 -15.88
N ARG A 140 -0.06 -4.24 -15.48
CA ARG A 140 -1.01 -3.31 -16.11
C ARG A 140 -0.32 -2.52 -17.22
N GLN A 141 -1.12 -2.03 -18.17
CA GLN A 141 -0.63 -1.20 -19.27
C GLN A 141 -0.48 0.24 -18.79
N LYS A 142 0.71 0.84 -18.97
CA LYS A 142 0.98 2.24 -18.58
C LYS A 142 -0.05 3.21 -19.17
N GLU A 143 -0.47 2.99 -20.42
CA GLU A 143 -1.43 3.82 -21.15
C GLU A 143 -2.80 3.85 -20.49
N SER A 144 -3.11 2.89 -19.61
CA SER A 144 -4.35 2.85 -18.84
C SER A 144 -4.29 3.66 -17.53
N GLN A 145 -3.14 4.25 -17.21
CA GLN A 145 -2.89 4.98 -15.95
C GLN A 145 -3.46 4.22 -14.72
N PRO A 146 -3.01 2.98 -14.48
CA PRO A 146 -3.60 2.09 -13.50
C PRO A 146 -3.60 2.63 -12.06
N LEU A 147 -2.55 3.35 -11.63
CA LEU A 147 -2.47 3.98 -10.32
C LEU A 147 -3.50 5.11 -10.18
N LEU A 148 -3.60 5.98 -11.19
CA LEU A 148 -4.60 7.05 -11.20
C LEU A 148 -6.02 6.49 -11.29
N SER A 149 -6.23 5.43 -12.07
CA SER A 149 -7.52 4.74 -12.15
C SER A 149 -7.92 4.14 -10.80
N LEU A 150 -6.95 3.57 -10.06
CA LEU A 150 -7.18 3.06 -8.71
C LEU A 150 -7.51 4.21 -7.74
N PHE A 151 -6.74 5.31 -7.77
CA PHE A 151 -7.02 6.52 -7.00
C PHE A 151 -8.45 7.03 -7.24
N ASP A 152 -8.81 7.25 -8.51
CA ASP A 152 -10.12 7.77 -8.90
C ASP A 152 -11.25 6.81 -8.47
N SER A 153 -11.00 5.49 -8.48
CA SER A 153 -11.95 4.49 -7.96
C SER A 153 -12.12 4.58 -6.45
N LEU A 154 -11.03 4.72 -5.70
CA LEU A 154 -11.03 4.78 -4.24
C LEU A 154 -11.69 6.07 -3.72
N VAL A 155 -11.41 7.21 -4.36
CA VAL A 155 -12.04 8.51 -4.03
C VAL A 155 -13.56 8.48 -4.27
N ARG A 156 -14.04 7.70 -5.25
CA ARG A 156 -15.48 7.59 -5.55
C ARG A 156 -16.23 6.64 -4.62
N SER A 157 -15.55 5.68 -3.98
CA SER A 157 -16.13 4.48 -3.32
C SER A 157 -16.65 4.66 -1.90
#